data_AF-B8BBF3-F1
#
_entry.id   AF-B8BBF3-F1
#
_cell.length_a   1.000
_cell.length_b   1.000
_cell.length_c   1.000
_cell.angle_alpha   90.00
_cell.angle_beta   90.00
_cell.angle_gamma   90.00
#
_symmetry.space_group_name_H-M   'P 1'
#
loop_
_entity.id
_entity.type
_entity.pdbx_description
1 polymer ?
#
loop_
_entity_poly.entity_id
_entity_poly.type
_entity_poly.pdbx_seq_one_letter_code
_entity_poly.pdbx_strand_id
1 'polypeptide(L)'
;MVCAKCEKKLGKVIVPDKWKEGASNTNESGGRKINENKLLSKKNRWTPYGNTKCVICKQQVAMIEAYLRANKMFVDYNEPQTERVYSSYLELDLNEVEPCISGPKRPHDRVPLKEMKSDWHSCLDNRGFAVPKEQQDKVVKFDFHGQPAELKHGSVVIAAITSCTNTSNPSVMLGAALVAKKACELGLEVKPWVKTSLAPGSGVVTKYLLQSGLQEYLNKQGFHVVGYGCTTCIGNSGDLDESVSAAISENDVVAAAVLSGNRNFEGRVHPLTRANYLASPPLVVAYALAGTVDIDFEKEPIGVGKDGKEVFFRDIWPSTEEIAEVVQSSVLPDMFKSTYEAITKGNPMWNQLTVPEASLYSWDPNSTYIHEPPYFKDMTMSPPGPHGVKNAYCLLNFGDSITTDHISPAGSIHKDSPAAKYLLERGVDRKDFNSYGSRRGNDEVMARGTFANIRIVNKFLNGEVGPKTVHVPTGEKLYVFDAALKYKSEGHDTIVLAGAEYGSGSSRDWAAKGPMLLGVKAVIAKSFERIHRSNLVGMGIIPLCFKAGEDADSLGLTGHERYTIDLPTNVSEIRPGQDITVTTDNGKSFTCTLRFDTEVELAYFNHGGILPYVIRNLAQN
;
A
#
# COMPACT_ATOMS: atom_id res chain seq x y z
N MET A 1 -3.28 39.82 2.01
CA MET A 1 -3.47 41.04 1.20
C MET A 1 -2.11 41.63 0.84
N VAL A 2 -1.85 41.84 -0.46
CA VAL A 2 -0.66 42.53 -0.97
C VAL A 2 -0.98 44.03 -1.01
N CYS A 3 -0.03 44.92 -0.70
CA CYS A 3 -0.32 46.36 -0.72
C CYS A 3 -0.44 46.88 -2.16
N ALA A 4 -1.26 47.90 -2.36
CA ALA A 4 -1.56 48.51 -3.67
C ALA A 4 -0.30 48.97 -4.46
N LYS A 5 0.83 49.18 -3.78
CA LYS A 5 2.12 49.52 -4.42
C LYS A 5 2.80 48.33 -5.10
N CYS A 6 2.57 47.11 -4.62
CA CYS A 6 3.11 45.88 -5.18
C CYS A 6 2.25 45.34 -6.33
N GLU A 7 0.94 45.55 -6.27
CA GLU A 7 -0.02 45.21 -7.34
C GLU A 7 0.27 45.99 -8.64
N LYS A 8 0.58 47.30 -8.51
CA LYS A 8 0.97 48.17 -9.62
C LYS A 8 2.27 47.76 -10.35
N LYS A 9 3.13 46.94 -9.72
CA LYS A 9 4.39 46.47 -10.32
C LYS A 9 4.29 45.08 -10.93
N LEU A 10 3.37 44.25 -10.46
CA LEU A 10 3.09 42.93 -11.05
C LEU A 10 2.39 43.05 -12.41
N GLY A 11 1.59 44.10 -12.63
CA GLY A 11 0.97 44.41 -13.92
C GLY A 11 1.90 44.94 -15.04
N LYS A 12 3.23 44.87 -14.86
CA LYS A 12 4.23 45.31 -15.88
C LYS A 12 5.24 44.23 -16.26
N VAL A 13 5.02 42.97 -15.88
CA VAL A 13 5.78 41.87 -16.50
C VAL A 13 5.16 41.63 -17.87
N ILE A 14 5.91 42.03 -18.89
CA ILE A 14 5.57 41.93 -20.31
C ILE A 14 5.27 40.48 -20.66
N VAL A 15 4.03 40.19 -21.04
CA VAL A 15 3.68 39.08 -21.94
C VAL A 15 4.37 39.39 -23.26
N PRO A 16 5.27 38.54 -23.80
CA PRO A 16 5.62 38.64 -25.20
C PRO A 16 4.46 38.09 -26.00
N ASP A 17 3.57 38.97 -26.45
CA ASP A 17 2.73 38.70 -27.62
C ASP A 17 3.16 39.60 -28.77
N LYS A 18 3.86 38.98 -29.73
CA LYS A 18 3.90 39.40 -31.13
C LYS A 18 4.08 38.15 -32.00
N TRP A 19 3.02 37.34 -32.12
CA TRP A 19 2.84 36.39 -33.23
C TRP A 19 2.00 37.00 -34.37
N LYS A 20 2.42 38.16 -34.87
CA LYS A 20 1.97 38.66 -36.18
C LYS A 20 3.18 39.17 -36.95
N GLU A 21 3.31 38.62 -38.17
CA GLU A 21 4.29 38.90 -39.23
C GLU A 21 5.62 38.10 -39.22
N GLY A 22 5.64 37.07 -40.09
CA GLY A 22 6.75 36.73 -40.98
C GLY A 22 8.10 36.34 -40.35
N ALA A 23 8.30 35.05 -40.09
CA ALA A 23 9.65 34.50 -39.98
C ALA A 23 10.14 34.07 -41.37
N SER A 24 10.97 34.89 -42.01
CA SER A 24 11.92 34.42 -43.01
C SER A 24 13.30 34.30 -42.36
N ASN A 25 13.97 33.17 -42.61
CA ASN A 25 15.36 32.97 -42.19
C ASN A 25 16.27 33.88 -43.04
N THR A 26 16.92 34.86 -42.42
CA THR A 26 17.98 35.65 -43.05
C THR A 26 19.32 35.43 -42.33
N ASN A 27 20.38 35.25 -43.12
CA ASN A 27 21.74 34.89 -42.69
C ASN A 27 22.64 36.11 -42.44
N GLU A 28 22.14 37.21 -41.87
CA GLU A 28 22.97 38.39 -41.58
C GLU A 28 22.93 38.84 -40.11
N SER A 29 24.09 38.69 -39.45
CA SER A 29 24.68 39.38 -38.29
C SER A 29 23.79 40.07 -37.23
N GLY A 30 22.67 39.48 -36.82
CA GLY A 30 21.80 40.00 -35.74
C GLY A 30 21.63 39.11 -34.49
N GLY A 31 22.37 38.02 -34.34
CA GLY A 31 22.18 37.04 -33.26
C GLY A 31 22.68 37.48 -31.88
N ARG A 32 21.93 37.16 -30.81
CA ARG A 32 22.36 37.34 -29.41
C ARG A 32 23.61 36.49 -29.11
N LYS A 33 24.64 37.10 -28.52
CA LYS A 33 25.75 36.35 -27.92
C LYS A 33 25.27 35.56 -26.70
N ILE A 34 25.61 34.27 -26.67
CA ILE A 34 25.38 33.38 -25.54
C ILE A 34 26.19 33.89 -24.33
N ASN A 35 25.58 33.90 -23.14
CA ASN A 35 26.11 34.32 -21.83
C ASN A 35 26.21 35.83 -21.49
N GLU A 36 25.67 36.74 -22.29
CA GLU A 36 25.53 38.15 -21.89
C GLU A 36 24.07 38.55 -21.68
N ASN A 37 23.63 38.61 -20.43
CA ASN A 37 22.32 39.17 -20.09
C ASN A 37 22.44 40.69 -19.86
N LYS A 38 22.16 41.48 -20.90
CA LYS A 38 22.19 42.97 -20.84
C LYS A 38 21.23 43.58 -19.81
N LEU A 39 20.31 42.81 -19.23
CA LEU A 39 19.45 43.25 -18.12
C LEU A 39 20.18 43.39 -16.77
N LEU A 40 21.45 42.98 -16.68
CA LEU A 40 22.24 43.03 -15.44
C LEU A 40 23.23 44.20 -15.36
N SER A 41 23.29 45.11 -16.35
CA SER A 41 24.18 46.29 -16.28
C SER A 41 23.57 47.43 -15.45
N LYS A 42 24.08 47.58 -14.22
CA LYS A 42 23.95 48.65 -13.20
C LYS A 42 23.14 49.92 -13.56
N LYS A 43 22.08 50.18 -12.77
CA LYS A 43 21.98 51.41 -11.91
C LYS A 43 20.79 51.51 -10.92
N ASN A 44 20.07 50.43 -10.60
CA ASN A 44 19.08 50.46 -9.49
C ASN A 44 19.12 49.15 -8.71
N ARG A 45 19.97 49.06 -7.68
CA ARG A 45 19.98 47.92 -6.75
C ARG A 45 18.80 48.05 -5.79
N TRP A 46 17.75 47.27 -6.03
CA TRP A 46 16.84 46.86 -4.96
C TRP A 46 17.46 45.64 -4.26
N THR A 47 17.74 45.76 -2.96
CA THR A 47 18.30 44.69 -2.14
C THR A 47 17.17 43.84 -1.53
N PRO A 48 17.13 42.51 -1.77
CA PRO A 48 16.05 41.63 -1.31
C PRO A 48 16.17 41.18 0.16
N TYR A 49 17.14 41.67 0.92
CA TYR A 49 17.42 41.24 2.30
C TYR A 49 16.84 42.18 3.36
N GLY A 50 15.52 42.39 3.31
CA GLY A 50 14.76 43.08 4.36
C GLY A 50 13.88 42.11 5.13
N ASN A 51 13.95 42.14 6.46
CA ASN A 51 13.14 41.34 7.39
C ASN A 51 11.63 41.55 7.13
N THR A 52 10.99 40.62 6.41
CA THR A 52 9.64 40.04 6.61
C THR A 52 9.08 39.47 5.28
N LYS A 53 8.88 38.14 5.26
CA LYS A 53 8.26 37.28 4.20
C LYS A 53 9.13 36.99 2.96
N CYS A 54 9.36 35.69 2.70
CA CYS A 54 10.20 35.17 1.62
C CYS A 54 9.66 35.51 0.21
N VAL A 55 10.42 36.29 -0.55
CA VAL A 55 10.10 36.76 -1.92
C VAL A 55 10.33 35.66 -2.98
N ILE A 56 11.26 34.72 -2.73
CA ILE A 56 11.65 33.66 -3.67
C ILE A 56 10.50 32.67 -3.93
N CYS A 57 9.79 32.24 -2.88
CA CYS A 57 8.65 31.32 -3.03
C CYS A 57 7.53 31.96 -3.86
N LYS A 58 7.30 33.26 -3.73
CA LYS A 58 6.28 33.97 -4.54
C LYS A 58 6.68 34.10 -6.00
N GLN A 59 7.97 34.28 -6.30
CA GLN A 59 8.46 34.28 -7.67
C GLN A 59 8.30 32.90 -8.33
N GLN A 60 8.60 31.82 -7.59
CA GLN A 60 8.44 30.46 -8.11
C GLN A 60 6.96 30.09 -8.33
N VAL A 61 6.07 30.45 -7.40
CA VAL A 61 4.62 30.25 -7.57
C VAL A 61 4.11 31.02 -8.80
N ALA A 62 4.49 32.29 -8.94
CA ALA A 62 4.11 33.09 -10.10
C ALA A 62 4.66 32.51 -11.42
N MET A 63 5.88 31.96 -11.41
CA MET A 63 6.47 31.30 -12.58
C MET A 63 5.71 30.01 -12.93
N ILE A 64 5.36 29.18 -11.94
CA ILE A 64 4.58 27.95 -12.16
C ILE A 64 3.22 28.31 -12.78
N GLU A 65 2.52 29.28 -12.20
CA GLU A 65 1.24 29.74 -12.75
C GLU A 65 1.39 30.27 -14.17
N ALA A 66 2.36 31.16 -14.42
CA ALA A 66 2.62 31.71 -15.74
C ALA A 66 2.95 30.61 -16.77
N TYR A 67 3.76 29.62 -16.39
CA TYR A 67 4.07 28.46 -17.23
C TYR A 67 2.82 27.63 -17.54
N LEU A 68 2.02 27.28 -16.52
CA LEU A 68 0.80 26.49 -16.71
C LEU A 68 -0.21 27.23 -17.57
N ARG A 69 -0.39 28.54 -17.37
CA ARG A 69 -1.26 29.38 -18.20
C ARG A 69 -0.75 29.46 -19.64
N ALA A 70 0.54 29.69 -19.86
CA ALA A 70 1.14 29.74 -21.20
C ALA A 70 1.00 28.41 -21.97
N ASN A 71 1.00 27.28 -21.27
CA ASN A 71 0.86 25.94 -21.85
C ASN A 71 -0.59 25.40 -21.81
N LYS A 72 -1.59 26.21 -21.41
CA LYS A 72 -3.00 25.79 -21.29
C LYS A 72 -3.22 24.60 -20.35
N MET A 73 -2.40 24.50 -19.30
CA MET A 73 -2.47 23.46 -18.26
C MET A 73 -3.03 24.00 -16.93
N PHE A 74 -3.27 25.31 -16.83
CA PHE A 74 -3.89 25.92 -15.65
C PHE A 74 -5.42 25.80 -15.71
N VAL A 75 -6.04 25.38 -14.60
CA VAL A 75 -7.49 25.26 -14.46
C VAL A 75 -7.98 26.31 -13.47
N ASP A 76 -8.84 27.23 -13.91
CA ASP A 76 -9.48 28.24 -13.07
C ASP A 76 -10.97 27.93 -12.96
N TYR A 77 -11.41 27.38 -11.82
CA TYR A 77 -12.81 26.99 -11.61
C TYR A 77 -13.80 28.17 -11.54
N ASN A 78 -13.33 29.42 -11.56
CA ASN A 78 -14.18 30.61 -11.68
C ASN A 78 -14.47 31.01 -13.13
N GLU A 79 -13.76 30.41 -14.09
CA GLU A 79 -13.97 30.64 -15.52
C GLU A 79 -14.84 29.50 -16.11
N PRO A 80 -15.53 29.73 -17.24
CA PRO A 80 -16.19 28.66 -17.98
C PRO A 80 -15.19 27.57 -18.35
N GLN A 81 -15.43 26.35 -17.89
CA GLN A 81 -14.54 25.22 -18.20
C GLN A 81 -14.72 24.82 -19.66
N THR A 82 -13.61 24.65 -20.37
CA THR A 82 -13.64 24.00 -21.69
C THR A 82 -13.94 22.52 -21.50
N GLU A 83 -14.93 22.01 -22.23
CA GLU A 83 -15.29 20.60 -22.20
C GLU A 83 -14.11 19.76 -22.71
N ARG A 84 -13.71 18.77 -21.93
CA ARG A 84 -12.63 17.85 -22.26
C ARG A 84 -13.24 16.55 -22.75
N VAL A 85 -12.69 15.99 -23.82
CA VAL A 85 -13.09 14.67 -24.34
C VAL A 85 -12.41 13.59 -23.50
N TYR A 86 -13.21 12.87 -22.72
CA TYR A 86 -12.77 11.71 -21.96
C TYR A 86 -13.28 10.43 -22.62
N SER A 87 -12.61 9.30 -22.40
CA SER A 87 -13.07 7.98 -22.89
C SER A 87 -14.38 7.52 -22.25
N SER A 88 -14.71 8.05 -21.07
CA SER A 88 -15.94 7.81 -20.32
C SER A 88 -16.19 8.94 -19.33
N TYR A 89 -17.45 9.19 -18.97
CA TYR A 89 -17.86 10.18 -17.97
C TYR A 89 -18.54 9.47 -16.80
N LEU A 90 -18.22 9.88 -15.58
CA LEU A 90 -18.84 9.43 -14.34
C LEU A 90 -19.20 10.68 -13.51
N GLU A 91 -20.35 10.65 -12.84
CA GLU A 91 -20.86 11.77 -12.03
C GLU A 91 -21.11 11.31 -10.59
N LEU A 92 -20.87 12.19 -9.63
CA LEU A 92 -21.15 11.99 -8.21
C LEU A 92 -21.68 13.30 -7.63
N ASP A 93 -22.94 13.30 -7.17
CA ASP A 93 -23.47 14.41 -6.39
C ASP A 93 -22.94 14.34 -4.95
N LEU A 94 -22.20 15.38 -4.54
CA LEU A 94 -21.63 15.46 -3.19
C LEU A 94 -22.70 15.58 -2.09
N ASN A 95 -23.93 16.00 -2.43
CA ASN A 95 -25.04 16.06 -1.48
C ASN A 95 -25.58 14.68 -1.10
N GLU A 96 -25.35 13.66 -1.93
CA GLU A 96 -25.74 12.27 -1.65
C GLU A 96 -24.69 11.52 -0.83
N VAL A 97 -23.52 12.12 -0.57
CA VAL A 97 -22.44 11.49 0.19
C VAL A 97 -22.79 11.48 1.68
N GLU A 98 -23.05 10.28 2.21
CA GLU A 98 -23.24 10.03 3.64
C GLU A 98 -21.97 9.41 4.29
N PRO A 99 -21.79 9.57 5.62
CA PRO A 99 -20.73 8.89 6.36
C PRO A 99 -20.76 7.38 6.15
N CYS A 100 -19.60 6.80 5.87
CA CYS A 100 -19.44 5.37 5.65
C CYS A 100 -18.07 4.90 6.15
N ILE A 101 -17.95 3.59 6.30
CA ILE A 101 -16.67 2.89 6.44
C ILE A 101 -16.51 1.89 5.29
N SER A 102 -15.36 1.23 5.19
CA SER A 102 -15.17 0.16 4.21
C SER A 102 -14.52 -1.08 4.82
N GLY A 103 -15.10 -2.25 4.61
CA GLY A 103 -14.63 -3.52 5.17
C GLY A 103 -15.70 -4.61 5.20
N PRO A 104 -15.43 -5.74 5.89
CA PRO A 104 -14.29 -5.99 6.76
C PRO A 104 -13.00 -6.46 6.06
N LYS A 105 -13.04 -6.78 4.76
CA LYS A 105 -11.93 -7.46 4.07
C LYS A 105 -11.42 -6.75 2.81
N ARG A 106 -12.19 -5.87 2.18
CA ARG A 106 -11.76 -5.16 0.96
C ARG A 106 -12.04 -3.66 1.03
N PRO A 107 -11.24 -2.83 0.31
CA PRO A 107 -11.42 -1.37 0.38
C PRO A 107 -12.68 -0.87 -0.34
N HIS A 108 -13.20 -1.62 -1.31
CA HIS A 108 -14.40 -1.26 -2.07
C HIS A 108 -15.70 -1.74 -1.43
N ASP A 109 -15.63 -2.50 -0.33
CA ASP A 109 -16.79 -2.94 0.45
C ASP A 109 -17.31 -1.77 1.30
N ARG A 110 -17.96 -0.78 0.66
CA ARG A 110 -18.51 0.40 1.33
C ARG A 110 -19.74 0.02 2.17
N VAL A 111 -19.74 0.43 3.44
CA VAL A 111 -20.84 0.25 4.37
C VAL A 111 -21.27 1.62 4.92
N PRO A 112 -22.48 2.11 4.59
CA PRO A 112 -23.06 3.29 5.23
C PRO A 112 -23.06 3.15 6.76
N LEU A 113 -22.79 4.24 7.49
CA LEU A 113 -22.64 4.17 8.95
C LEU A 113 -23.89 3.62 9.65
N LYS A 114 -25.08 4.02 9.17
CA LYS A 114 -26.39 3.56 9.66
C LYS A 114 -26.65 2.06 9.43
N GLU A 115 -25.93 1.43 8.51
CA GLU A 115 -26.06 0.02 8.16
C GLU A 115 -24.98 -0.86 8.81
N MET A 116 -24.03 -0.24 9.53
CA MET A 116 -22.84 -0.94 10.01
C MET A 116 -23.18 -2.12 10.93
N LYS A 117 -24.11 -1.93 11.87
CA LYS A 117 -24.55 -2.99 12.77
C LYS A 117 -25.19 -4.17 12.02
N SER A 118 -26.09 -3.89 11.07
CA SER A 118 -26.72 -4.94 10.26
C SER A 118 -25.74 -5.65 9.33
N ASP A 119 -24.79 -4.93 8.74
CA ASP A 119 -23.73 -5.50 7.90
C ASP A 119 -22.80 -6.39 8.73
N TRP A 120 -22.44 -5.94 9.94
CA TRP A 120 -21.63 -6.71 10.88
C TRP A 120 -22.24 -8.07 11.22
N HIS A 121 -23.52 -8.10 11.62
CA HIS A 121 -24.22 -9.36 11.88
C HIS A 121 -24.32 -10.24 10.62
N SER A 122 -24.55 -9.63 9.45
CA SER A 122 -24.55 -10.36 8.17
C SER A 122 -23.17 -10.97 7.85
N CYS A 123 -22.08 -10.30 8.25
CA CYS A 123 -20.72 -10.80 8.08
C CYS A 123 -20.38 -11.97 9.02
N LEU A 124 -20.95 -12.01 10.23
CA LEU A 124 -20.78 -13.12 11.17
C LEU A 124 -21.36 -14.43 10.64
N ASP A 125 -22.46 -14.35 9.89
CA ASP A 125 -23.05 -15.47 9.17
C ASP A 125 -22.14 -15.94 7.99
N ASN A 126 -22.74 -16.68 7.04
CA ASN A 126 -22.05 -17.31 5.90
C ASN A 126 -21.48 -16.32 4.86
N ARG A 127 -21.62 -15.00 5.03
CA ARG A 127 -21.11 -14.00 4.07
C ARG A 127 -19.68 -13.55 4.32
N GLY A 128 -19.10 -13.79 5.51
CA GLY A 128 -17.76 -13.25 5.83
C GLY A 128 -16.89 -14.12 6.73
N PHE A 129 -17.45 -14.60 7.85
CA PHE A 129 -16.68 -15.27 8.90
C PHE A 129 -17.20 -16.66 9.28
N ALA A 130 -18.43 -17.02 8.91
CA ALA A 130 -19.05 -18.32 9.16
C ALA A 130 -19.03 -18.74 10.64
N VAL A 131 -19.31 -17.80 11.54
CA VAL A 131 -19.43 -18.05 12.98
C VAL A 131 -20.78 -18.73 13.26
N PRO A 132 -20.81 -19.91 13.92
CA PRO A 132 -22.05 -20.59 14.27
C PRO A 132 -22.97 -19.68 15.09
N LYS A 133 -24.30 -19.73 14.84
CA LYS A 133 -25.26 -18.81 15.46
C LYS A 133 -25.21 -18.81 16.99
N GLU A 134 -25.06 -19.99 17.57
CA GLU A 134 -24.92 -20.20 19.01
C GLU A 134 -23.64 -19.59 19.63
N GLN A 135 -22.66 -19.20 18.80
CA GLN A 135 -21.42 -18.56 19.24
C GLN A 135 -21.39 -17.05 18.95
N GLN A 136 -22.35 -16.50 18.19
CA GLN A 136 -22.30 -15.09 17.78
C GLN A 136 -22.39 -14.11 18.96
N ASP A 137 -23.15 -14.47 20.01
CA ASP A 137 -23.29 -13.67 21.23
C ASP A 137 -22.23 -13.98 22.30
N LYS A 138 -21.16 -14.70 21.94
CA LYS A 138 -20.11 -15.11 22.89
C LYS A 138 -19.46 -13.88 23.54
N VAL A 139 -19.38 -13.93 24.87
CA VAL A 139 -18.66 -12.94 25.69
C VAL A 139 -17.48 -13.61 26.36
N VAL A 140 -16.28 -13.12 26.08
CA VAL A 140 -15.03 -13.58 26.67
C VAL A 140 -14.62 -12.60 27.77
N LYS A 141 -14.64 -13.07 29.02
CA LYS A 141 -14.16 -12.29 30.17
C LYS A 141 -12.68 -12.57 30.37
N PHE A 142 -11.90 -11.53 30.61
CA PHE A 142 -10.47 -11.63 30.87
C PHE A 142 -10.01 -10.54 31.86
N ASP A 143 -8.83 -10.73 32.43
CA ASP A 143 -8.17 -9.72 33.27
C ASP A 143 -7.19 -8.90 32.42
N PHE A 144 -7.39 -7.59 32.40
CA PHE A 144 -6.48 -6.65 31.77
C PHE A 144 -5.74 -5.87 32.86
N HIS A 145 -4.58 -6.38 33.27
CA HIS A 145 -3.73 -5.78 34.31
C HIS A 145 -4.48 -5.47 35.63
N GLY A 146 -5.28 -6.42 36.12
CA GLY A 146 -6.09 -6.28 37.33
C GLY A 146 -7.46 -5.62 37.14
N GLN A 147 -7.83 -5.28 35.89
CA GLN A 147 -9.15 -4.75 35.55
C GLN A 147 -9.98 -5.80 34.80
N PRO A 148 -11.21 -6.11 35.25
CA PRO A 148 -12.12 -6.97 34.50
C PRO A 148 -12.46 -6.36 33.13
N ALA A 149 -12.29 -7.16 32.08
CA ALA A 149 -12.54 -6.75 30.71
C ALA A 149 -13.35 -7.81 29.96
N GLU A 150 -14.03 -7.38 28.90
CA GLU A 150 -14.86 -8.25 28.05
C GLU A 150 -14.58 -8.01 26.56
N LEU A 151 -14.43 -9.10 25.80
CA LEU A 151 -14.43 -9.09 24.34
C LEU A 151 -15.63 -9.87 23.82
N LYS A 152 -16.19 -9.37 22.71
CA LYS A 152 -17.20 -10.03 21.90
C LYS A 152 -16.75 -10.03 20.45
N HIS A 153 -17.46 -10.77 19.61
CA HIS A 153 -17.35 -10.59 18.17
C HIS A 153 -17.62 -9.11 17.83
N GLY A 154 -16.68 -8.48 17.11
CA GLY A 154 -16.79 -7.08 16.69
C GLY A 154 -16.17 -6.09 17.66
N SER A 155 -15.64 -6.54 18.81
CA SER A 155 -14.86 -5.67 19.69
C SER A 155 -13.67 -5.07 18.94
N VAL A 156 -13.53 -3.74 19.04
CA VAL A 156 -12.41 -3.00 18.47
C VAL A 156 -11.20 -3.20 19.38
N VAL A 157 -10.13 -3.79 18.85
CA VAL A 157 -8.88 -4.02 19.59
C VAL A 157 -7.71 -3.19 19.06
N ILE A 158 -7.86 -2.63 17.85
CA ILE A 158 -6.92 -1.68 17.25
C ILE A 158 -7.71 -0.49 16.71
N ALA A 159 -7.31 0.72 17.09
CA ALA A 159 -7.82 1.97 16.53
C ALA A 159 -6.65 2.86 16.12
N ALA A 160 -6.40 2.98 14.82
CA ALA A 160 -5.18 3.64 14.33
C ALA A 160 -5.47 4.82 13.41
N ILE A 161 -5.13 6.03 13.86
CA ILE A 161 -5.03 7.20 12.99
C ILE A 161 -3.67 7.13 12.28
N THR A 162 -3.67 6.64 11.06
CA THR A 162 -2.47 6.31 10.27
C THR A 162 -2.65 6.70 8.80
N SER A 163 -1.66 6.38 7.97
CA SER A 163 -1.64 6.54 6.52
C SER A 163 -1.50 7.98 6.00
N CYS A 164 -0.72 8.14 4.93
CA CYS A 164 -0.65 9.38 4.16
C CYS A 164 -1.99 9.76 3.52
N THR A 165 -2.91 8.81 3.34
CA THR A 165 -4.26 9.03 2.79
C THR A 165 -5.03 10.09 3.56
N ASN A 166 -5.02 10.00 4.90
CA ASN A 166 -5.81 10.88 5.75
C ASN A 166 -4.95 11.84 6.58
N THR A 167 -3.75 11.44 6.98
CA THR A 167 -2.89 12.31 7.82
C THR A 167 -2.31 13.51 7.07
N SER A 168 -2.38 13.51 5.74
CA SER A 168 -2.05 14.68 4.91
C SER A 168 -3.16 15.74 4.87
N ASN A 169 -4.38 15.42 5.32
CA ASN A 169 -5.54 16.30 5.31
C ASN A 169 -5.80 16.91 6.70
N PRO A 170 -5.50 18.21 6.92
CA PRO A 170 -5.67 18.84 8.22
C PRO A 170 -7.12 18.85 8.71
N SER A 171 -8.11 18.91 7.81
CA SER A 171 -9.53 18.98 8.19
C SER A 171 -9.97 17.74 8.97
N VAL A 172 -9.64 16.55 8.48
CA VAL A 172 -10.00 15.30 9.17
C VAL A 172 -9.14 15.04 10.41
N MET A 173 -7.88 15.50 10.42
CA MET A 173 -7.00 15.34 11.58
C MET A 173 -7.43 16.24 12.75
N LEU A 174 -7.76 17.50 12.46
CA LEU A 174 -8.30 18.43 13.45
C LEU A 174 -9.74 18.05 13.84
N GLY A 175 -10.54 17.53 12.90
CA GLY A 175 -11.84 16.93 13.20
C GLY A 175 -11.73 15.78 14.21
N ALA A 176 -10.78 14.86 14.04
CA ALA A 176 -10.54 13.78 15.00
C ALA A 176 -10.15 14.30 16.39
N ALA A 177 -9.31 15.34 16.43
CA ALA A 177 -8.88 15.95 17.69
C ALA A 177 -10.03 16.70 18.38
N LEU A 178 -10.95 17.31 17.62
CA LEU A 178 -12.19 17.90 18.13
C LEU A 178 -13.15 16.84 18.68
N VAL A 179 -13.32 15.70 18.00
CA VAL A 179 -14.07 14.56 18.55
C VAL A 179 -13.49 14.13 19.89
N ALA A 180 -12.17 13.95 19.97
CA ALA A 180 -11.49 13.59 21.21
C ALA A 180 -11.69 14.64 22.31
N LYS A 181 -11.65 15.93 21.97
CA LYS A 181 -11.92 17.03 22.91
C LYS A 181 -13.34 16.97 23.47
N LYS A 182 -14.35 16.88 22.62
CA LYS A 182 -15.76 16.80 23.05
C LYS A 182 -16.02 15.55 23.89
N ALA A 183 -15.45 14.40 23.51
CA ALA A 183 -15.53 13.18 24.32
C ALA A 183 -14.92 13.36 25.72
N CYS A 184 -13.72 13.95 25.83
CA CYS A 184 -13.10 14.24 27.13
C CYS A 184 -13.95 15.21 27.98
N GLU A 185 -14.52 16.25 27.35
CA GLU A 185 -15.36 17.24 28.04
C GLU A 185 -16.62 16.60 28.62
N LEU A 186 -17.18 15.59 27.93
CA LEU A 186 -18.32 14.80 28.39
C LEU A 186 -17.94 13.63 29.31
N GLY A 187 -16.65 13.35 29.49
CA GLY A 187 -16.15 12.30 30.38
C GLY A 187 -16.13 10.90 29.78
N LEU A 188 -16.11 10.77 28.46
CA LEU A 188 -15.89 9.50 27.77
C LEU A 188 -14.39 9.18 27.71
N GLU A 189 -14.06 7.89 27.84
CA GLU A 189 -12.70 7.37 27.74
C GLU A 189 -12.68 6.11 26.87
N VAL A 190 -11.63 5.97 26.04
CA VAL A 190 -11.37 4.73 25.30
C VAL A 190 -11.05 3.60 26.27
N LYS A 191 -11.60 2.41 26.01
CA LYS A 191 -11.33 1.21 26.82
C LYS A 191 -9.82 0.89 26.85
N PRO A 192 -9.22 0.57 28.02
CA PRO A 192 -7.77 0.42 28.17
C PRO A 192 -7.11 -0.66 27.29
N TRP A 193 -7.86 -1.70 26.92
CA TRP A 193 -7.37 -2.80 26.08
C TRP A 193 -7.41 -2.51 24.57
N VAL A 194 -7.91 -1.34 24.15
CA VAL A 194 -7.88 -0.92 22.74
C VAL A 194 -6.51 -0.33 22.42
N LYS A 195 -5.79 -0.93 21.48
CA LYS A 195 -4.50 -0.40 21.03
C LYS A 195 -4.72 0.81 20.12
N THR A 196 -4.68 2.00 20.71
CA THR A 196 -4.77 3.28 20.01
C THR A 196 -3.40 3.74 19.50
N SER A 197 -3.38 4.44 18.36
CA SER A 197 -2.14 5.02 17.83
C SER A 197 -2.39 6.19 16.88
N LEU A 198 -1.51 7.19 16.94
CA LEU A 198 -1.43 8.29 15.98
C LEU A 198 -0.08 8.24 15.26
N ALA A 199 -0.10 8.02 13.94
CA ALA A 199 1.09 7.95 13.11
C ALA A 199 1.02 8.97 11.96
N PRO A 200 1.46 10.21 12.19
CA PRO A 200 1.37 11.26 11.19
C PRO A 200 2.30 11.05 10.00
N GLY A 201 1.86 11.42 8.80
CA GLY A 201 2.69 11.36 7.59
C GLY A 201 3.81 12.41 7.55
N SER A 202 3.73 13.47 8.37
CA SER A 202 4.80 14.46 8.50
C SER A 202 4.77 15.15 9.87
N GLY A 203 5.89 15.77 10.26
CA GLY A 203 5.97 16.58 11.48
C GLY A 203 5.08 17.84 11.47
N VAL A 204 4.56 18.26 10.31
CA VAL A 204 3.63 19.40 10.23
C VAL A 204 2.32 19.10 10.97
N VAL A 205 1.88 17.84 10.93
CA VAL A 205 0.66 17.40 11.60
C VAL A 205 0.74 17.64 13.10
N THR A 206 1.81 17.16 13.72
CA THR A 206 2.04 17.37 15.15
C THR A 206 2.17 18.85 15.49
N LYS A 207 2.77 19.67 14.62
CA LYS A 207 2.86 21.13 14.84
C LYS A 207 1.50 21.81 14.91
N TYR A 208 0.58 21.54 13.97
CA TYR A 208 -0.74 22.17 14.03
C TYR A 208 -1.63 21.59 15.14
N LEU A 209 -1.46 20.31 15.51
CA LEU A 209 -2.17 19.70 16.64
C LEU A 209 -1.73 20.27 17.99
N LEU A 210 -0.44 20.58 18.13
CA LEU A 210 0.08 21.26 19.31
C LEU A 210 -0.34 22.73 19.34
N GLN A 211 -0.27 23.44 18.20
CA GLN A 211 -0.67 24.85 18.10
C GLN A 211 -2.15 25.06 18.43
N SER A 212 -3.03 24.15 18.00
CA SER A 212 -4.46 24.22 18.29
C SER A 212 -4.80 23.86 19.74
N GLY A 213 -3.84 23.32 20.50
CA GLY A 213 -4.06 22.73 21.82
C GLY A 213 -4.76 21.37 21.78
N LEU A 214 -5.09 20.82 20.61
CA LEU A 214 -5.93 19.63 20.52
C LEU A 214 -5.16 18.30 20.69
N GLN A 215 -3.83 18.30 20.57
CA GLN A 215 -3.00 17.11 20.79
C GLN A 215 -3.22 16.50 22.19
N GLU A 216 -3.47 17.32 23.21
CA GLU A 216 -3.67 16.84 24.58
C GLU A 216 -4.88 15.91 24.70
N TYR A 217 -5.96 16.18 23.95
CA TYR A 217 -7.19 15.38 24.00
C TYR A 217 -7.02 14.06 23.25
N LEU A 218 -6.29 14.06 22.13
CA LEU A 218 -5.88 12.83 21.46
C LEU A 218 -5.06 11.95 22.42
N ASN A 219 -4.09 12.54 23.13
CA ASN A 219 -3.29 11.83 24.11
C ASN A 219 -4.12 11.25 25.26
N LYS A 220 -5.10 12.00 25.80
CA LYS A 220 -6.02 11.51 26.86
C LYS A 220 -6.82 10.29 26.41
N GLN A 221 -7.15 10.20 25.12
CA GLN A 221 -7.84 9.05 24.52
C GLN A 221 -6.86 7.95 24.01
N GLY A 222 -5.57 8.04 24.37
CA GLY A 222 -4.52 7.07 24.01
C GLY A 222 -3.91 7.24 22.62
N PHE A 223 -4.37 8.19 21.80
CA PHE A 223 -3.83 8.47 20.47
C PHE A 223 -2.52 9.27 20.53
N HIS A 224 -1.51 8.69 21.16
CA HIS A 224 -0.15 9.24 21.21
C HIS A 224 0.54 9.15 19.86
N VAL A 225 1.41 10.12 19.56
CA VAL A 225 2.29 10.06 18.39
C VAL A 225 3.27 8.91 18.57
N VAL A 226 3.10 7.83 17.82
CA VAL A 226 3.95 6.63 17.90
C VAL A 226 5.10 6.64 16.90
N GLY A 227 5.02 7.47 15.87
CA GLY A 227 6.07 7.61 14.86
C GLY A 227 5.59 8.29 13.58
N TYR A 228 6.55 8.72 12.76
CA TYR A 228 6.29 9.37 11.46
C TYR A 228 6.59 8.39 10.33
N GLY A 229 5.57 7.63 9.91
CA GLY A 229 5.73 6.59 8.89
C GLY A 229 4.48 5.74 8.71
N CYS A 230 4.58 4.70 7.87
CA CYS A 230 3.41 3.90 7.49
C CYS A 230 2.75 3.13 8.65
N THR A 231 3.53 2.66 9.64
CA THR A 231 3.02 1.96 10.85
C THR A 231 1.90 0.94 10.53
N THR A 232 0.74 1.03 11.19
CA THR A 232 -0.43 0.16 11.01
C THR A 232 -0.93 0.08 9.57
N CYS A 233 -0.78 1.13 8.73
CA CYS A 233 -1.23 1.11 7.34
C CYS A 233 -0.52 0.04 6.47
N ILE A 234 0.72 -0.32 6.83
CA ILE A 234 1.50 -1.36 6.15
C ILE A 234 1.54 -2.70 6.91
N GLY A 235 0.79 -2.80 8.02
CA GLY A 235 0.80 -3.98 8.89
C GLY A 235 1.84 -3.95 10.00
N ASN A 236 2.58 -2.86 10.15
CA ASN A 236 3.47 -2.65 11.31
C ASN A 236 2.64 -2.11 12.49
N SER A 237 1.62 -2.87 12.88
CA SER A 237 0.74 -2.58 14.00
C SER A 237 1.34 -2.96 15.35
N GLY A 238 2.38 -3.81 15.36
CA GLY A 238 3.01 -4.36 16.56
C GLY A 238 2.07 -5.29 17.34
N ASP A 239 2.56 -5.92 18.41
CA ASP A 239 1.77 -6.91 19.16
C ASP A 239 0.64 -6.28 19.97
N LEU A 240 -0.48 -6.98 20.08
CA LEU A 240 -1.50 -6.71 21.10
C LEU A 240 -0.97 -7.17 22.46
N ASP A 241 -1.57 -6.67 23.55
CA ASP A 241 -1.29 -7.20 24.89
C ASP A 241 -1.53 -8.72 24.93
N GLU A 242 -0.76 -9.43 25.76
CA GLU A 242 -0.82 -10.88 25.84
C GLU A 242 -2.20 -11.37 26.28
N SER A 243 -2.86 -10.67 27.23
CA SER A 243 -4.20 -11.06 27.71
C SER A 243 -5.27 -10.88 26.62
N VAL A 244 -5.17 -9.79 25.84
CA VAL A 244 -6.04 -9.53 24.68
C VAL A 244 -5.80 -10.57 23.59
N SER A 245 -4.53 -10.89 23.32
CA SER A 245 -4.14 -11.86 22.30
C SER A 245 -4.64 -13.27 22.65
N ALA A 246 -4.52 -13.68 23.91
CA ALA A 246 -5.04 -14.94 24.43
C ALA A 246 -6.58 -14.96 24.38
N ALA A 247 -7.23 -13.89 24.85
CA ALA A 247 -8.68 -13.75 24.81
C ALA A 247 -9.24 -13.89 23.39
N ILE A 248 -8.55 -13.36 22.37
CA ILE A 248 -8.96 -13.53 20.96
C ILE A 248 -8.69 -14.97 20.48
N SER A 249 -7.45 -15.44 20.63
CA SER A 249 -6.97 -16.65 19.96
C SER A 249 -7.54 -17.93 20.56
N GLU A 250 -7.65 -18.01 21.88
CA GLU A 250 -8.14 -19.20 22.60
C GLU A 250 -9.67 -19.35 22.48
N ASN A 251 -10.36 -18.29 22.08
CA ASN A 251 -11.80 -18.24 22.04
C ASN A 251 -12.39 -18.02 20.64
N ASP A 252 -11.55 -17.97 19.60
CA ASP A 252 -11.93 -17.70 18.20
C ASP A 252 -12.81 -16.44 18.04
N VAL A 253 -12.45 -15.35 18.73
CA VAL A 253 -13.19 -14.08 18.61
C VAL A 253 -12.85 -13.39 17.29
N VAL A 254 -13.88 -12.96 16.56
CA VAL A 254 -13.69 -12.10 15.37
C VAL A 254 -13.48 -10.65 15.85
N ALA A 255 -12.24 -10.34 16.22
CA ALA A 255 -11.86 -9.00 16.65
C ALA A 255 -11.71 -8.03 15.47
N ALA A 256 -12.03 -6.75 15.72
CA ALA A 256 -12.02 -5.70 14.72
C ALA A 256 -10.85 -4.72 14.89
N ALA A 257 -10.31 -4.25 13.76
CA ALA A 257 -9.46 -3.06 13.70
C ALA A 257 -10.17 -1.96 12.91
N VAL A 258 -10.07 -0.72 13.39
CA VAL A 258 -10.54 0.47 12.66
C VAL A 258 -9.34 1.38 12.40
N LEU A 259 -9.09 1.73 11.14
CA LEU A 259 -7.91 2.51 10.77
C LEU A 259 -8.21 3.53 9.68
N SER A 260 -7.51 4.67 9.72
CA SER A 260 -7.60 5.69 8.66
C SER A 260 -6.69 5.39 7.45
N GLY A 261 -6.53 4.10 7.15
CA GLY A 261 -5.75 3.57 6.03
C GLY A 261 -6.50 3.62 4.70
N ASN A 262 -5.99 2.86 3.73
CA ASN A 262 -6.62 2.64 2.43
C ASN A 262 -6.73 1.16 2.04
N ARG A 263 -6.27 0.25 2.91
CA ARG A 263 -6.28 -1.19 2.68
C ARG A 263 -6.55 -1.94 3.98
N ASN A 264 -7.42 -2.93 3.88
CA ASN A 264 -7.98 -3.69 4.99
C ASN A 264 -8.11 -5.19 4.66
N PHE A 265 -7.27 -5.69 3.77
CA PHE A 265 -7.20 -7.12 3.48
C PHE A 265 -6.95 -7.95 4.73
N GLU A 266 -7.56 -9.13 4.80
CA GLU A 266 -7.42 -10.05 5.92
C GLU A 266 -5.92 -10.39 6.15
N GLY A 267 -5.46 -10.30 7.40
CA GLY A 267 -4.07 -10.55 7.76
C GLY A 267 -3.07 -9.43 7.41
N ARG A 268 -3.51 -8.33 6.78
CA ARG A 268 -2.64 -7.18 6.50
C ARG A 268 -2.45 -6.25 7.68
N VAL A 269 -3.52 -5.91 8.41
CA VAL A 269 -3.48 -4.91 9.49
C VAL A 269 -2.82 -5.49 10.73
N HIS A 270 -3.33 -6.61 11.23
CA HIS A 270 -2.77 -7.38 12.32
C HIS A 270 -3.20 -8.86 12.20
N PRO A 271 -2.37 -9.85 12.59
CA PRO A 271 -2.72 -11.27 12.47
C PRO A 271 -4.00 -11.69 13.22
N LEU A 272 -4.29 -11.01 14.34
CA LEU A 272 -5.44 -11.28 15.21
C LEU A 272 -6.70 -10.47 14.87
N THR A 273 -6.69 -9.62 13.83
CA THR A 273 -7.87 -8.84 13.42
C THR A 273 -8.42 -9.37 12.11
N ARG A 274 -9.41 -10.26 12.22
CA ARG A 274 -10.12 -10.86 11.07
C ARG A 274 -11.01 -9.83 10.36
N ALA A 275 -11.51 -8.83 11.09
CA ALA A 275 -12.31 -7.74 10.55
C ALA A 275 -11.52 -6.42 10.59
N ASN A 276 -11.40 -5.74 9.45
CA ASN A 276 -10.63 -4.50 9.35
C ASN A 276 -11.46 -3.45 8.58
N TYR A 277 -11.67 -2.28 9.19
CA TYR A 277 -12.49 -1.22 8.62
C TYR A 277 -11.69 0.05 8.36
N LEU A 278 -11.80 0.56 7.14
CA LEU A 278 -11.27 1.84 6.73
C LEU A 278 -12.28 2.92 7.11
N ALA A 279 -11.83 3.92 7.86
CA ALA A 279 -12.70 5.00 8.34
C ALA A 279 -11.94 6.35 8.32
N SER A 280 -12.66 7.46 8.33
CA SER A 280 -12.02 8.77 8.53
C SER A 280 -11.38 8.84 9.94
N PRO A 281 -10.31 9.63 10.14
CA PRO A 281 -9.73 9.83 11.47
C PRO A 281 -10.72 10.11 12.61
N PRO A 282 -11.75 10.97 12.47
CA PRO A 282 -12.73 11.17 13.53
C PRO A 282 -13.59 9.93 13.80
N LEU A 283 -13.95 9.14 12.78
CA LEU A 283 -14.62 7.86 12.98
C LEU A 283 -13.72 6.83 13.68
N VAL A 284 -12.41 6.83 13.44
CA VAL A 284 -11.47 5.97 14.20
C VAL A 284 -11.55 6.29 15.70
N VAL A 285 -11.62 7.56 16.08
CA VAL A 285 -11.80 7.97 17.48
C VAL A 285 -13.16 7.53 18.01
N ALA A 286 -14.25 7.72 17.25
CA ALA A 286 -15.60 7.32 17.66
C ALA A 286 -15.71 5.80 17.91
N TYR A 287 -15.16 4.98 17.01
CA TYR A 287 -15.14 3.53 17.19
C TYR A 287 -14.22 3.07 18.32
N ALA A 288 -13.14 3.78 18.60
CA ALA A 288 -12.30 3.50 19.77
C ALA A 288 -13.07 3.73 21.08
N LEU A 289 -13.86 4.81 21.15
CA LEU A 289 -14.71 5.13 22.30
C LEU A 289 -15.82 4.10 22.50
N ALA A 290 -16.52 3.73 21.42
CA ALA A 290 -17.55 2.68 21.47
C ALA A 290 -16.94 1.30 21.83
N GLY A 291 -15.71 1.05 21.36
CA GLY A 291 -14.99 -0.21 21.57
C GLY A 291 -15.59 -1.41 20.83
N THR A 292 -16.49 -1.18 19.87
CA THR A 292 -17.14 -2.21 19.05
C THR A 292 -17.54 -1.63 17.69
N VAL A 293 -17.52 -2.46 16.64
CA VAL A 293 -18.15 -2.14 15.35
C VAL A 293 -19.63 -2.53 15.31
N ASP A 294 -20.07 -3.31 16.30
CA ASP A 294 -21.48 -3.70 16.52
C ASP A 294 -22.23 -2.57 17.25
N ILE A 295 -22.42 -1.44 16.58
CA ILE A 295 -23.10 -0.25 17.11
C ILE A 295 -23.85 0.49 16.01
N ASP A 296 -25.10 0.89 16.30
CA ASP A 296 -25.85 1.87 15.52
C ASP A 296 -25.67 3.26 16.15
N PHE A 297 -24.77 4.08 15.59
CA PHE A 297 -24.47 5.42 16.12
C PHE A 297 -25.67 6.40 16.12
N GLU A 298 -26.75 6.12 15.38
CA GLU A 298 -27.95 6.95 15.39
C GLU A 298 -28.85 6.65 16.60
N LYS A 299 -28.86 5.40 17.06
CA LYS A 299 -29.82 4.89 18.05
C LYS A 299 -29.19 4.53 19.39
N GLU A 300 -27.90 4.22 19.41
CA GLU A 300 -27.20 3.72 20.60
C GLU A 300 -26.19 4.76 21.11
N PRO A 301 -26.07 4.94 22.43
CA PRO A 301 -25.06 5.81 23.00
C PRO A 301 -23.65 5.19 22.84
N ILE A 302 -22.66 6.06 22.67
CA ILE A 302 -21.24 5.68 22.66
C ILE A 302 -20.79 5.27 24.06
N GLY A 303 -21.36 5.91 25.08
CA GLY A 303 -21.10 5.62 26.47
C GLY A 303 -21.90 6.51 27.40
N VAL A 304 -21.60 6.44 28.69
CA VAL A 304 -22.21 7.26 29.73
C VAL A 304 -21.20 8.32 30.15
N GLY A 305 -21.61 9.59 30.10
CA GLY A 305 -20.78 10.72 30.48
C GLY A 305 -20.60 10.86 31.99
N LYS A 306 -19.72 11.79 32.39
CA LYS A 306 -19.40 12.06 33.80
C LYS A 306 -20.59 12.55 34.64
N ASP A 307 -21.66 13.02 34.00
CA ASP A 307 -22.91 13.45 34.63
C ASP A 307 -23.98 12.34 34.68
N GLY A 308 -23.63 11.12 34.28
CA GLY A 308 -24.52 9.96 34.23
C GLY A 308 -25.46 9.93 33.03
N LYS A 309 -25.35 10.87 32.08
CA LYS A 309 -26.18 10.89 30.87
C LYS A 309 -25.56 10.06 29.76
N GLU A 310 -26.44 9.48 28.94
CA GLU A 310 -26.07 8.86 27.68
C GLU A 310 -25.48 9.91 26.72
N VAL A 311 -24.30 9.61 26.16
CA VAL A 311 -23.62 10.43 25.16
C VAL A 311 -23.70 9.73 23.82
N PHE A 312 -24.30 10.39 22.84
CA PHE A 312 -24.49 9.90 21.47
C PHE A 312 -23.39 10.41 20.54
N PHE A 313 -23.27 9.78 19.37
CA PHE A 313 -22.33 10.20 18.33
C PHE A 313 -22.47 11.67 17.93
N ARG A 314 -23.71 12.14 17.80
CA ARG A 314 -24.02 13.55 17.49
C ARG A 314 -23.51 14.55 18.53
N ASP A 315 -23.32 14.13 19.77
CA ASP A 315 -22.90 15.02 20.87
C ASP A 315 -21.39 15.32 20.82
N ILE A 316 -20.60 14.43 20.19
CA ILE A 316 -19.15 14.57 20.05
C ILE A 316 -18.70 14.92 18.64
N TRP A 317 -19.60 14.92 17.66
CA TRP A 317 -19.24 15.18 16.27
C TRP A 317 -19.11 16.69 15.98
N PRO A 318 -17.98 17.17 15.45
CA PRO A 318 -17.79 18.59 15.14
C PRO A 318 -18.52 19.01 13.85
N SER A 319 -18.95 20.27 13.79
CA SER A 319 -19.45 20.87 12.55
C SER A 319 -18.33 21.19 11.56
N THR A 320 -18.69 21.39 10.29
CA THR A 320 -17.74 21.79 9.24
C THR A 320 -17.11 23.16 9.55
N GLU A 321 -17.89 24.07 10.12
CA GLU A 321 -17.46 25.41 10.52
C GLU A 321 -16.45 25.34 11.67
N GLU A 322 -16.73 24.53 12.70
CA GLU A 322 -15.78 24.31 13.82
C GLU A 322 -14.43 23.80 13.30
N ILE A 323 -14.42 22.86 12.35
CA ILE A 323 -13.19 22.34 11.75
C ILE A 323 -12.48 23.44 10.96
N ALA A 324 -13.21 24.18 10.12
CA ALA A 324 -12.65 25.22 9.26
C ALA A 324 -11.97 26.34 10.07
N GLU A 325 -12.58 26.76 11.18
CA GLU A 325 -12.02 27.78 12.09
C GLU A 325 -10.69 27.32 12.70
N VAL A 326 -10.61 26.07 13.16
CA VAL A 326 -9.36 25.52 13.73
C VAL A 326 -8.30 25.33 12.66
N VAL A 327 -8.67 24.87 11.45
CA VAL A 327 -7.73 24.75 10.32
C VAL A 327 -7.14 26.11 9.97
N GLN A 328 -7.98 27.14 9.80
CA GLN A 328 -7.53 28.48 9.41
C GLN A 328 -6.61 29.12 10.46
N SER A 329 -6.88 28.89 11.75
CA SER A 329 -6.09 29.44 12.84
C SER A 329 -4.79 28.67 13.12
N SER A 330 -4.73 27.38 12.80
CA SER A 330 -3.64 26.50 13.25
C SER A 330 -2.72 25.99 12.13
N VAL A 331 -3.14 25.99 10.86
CA VAL A 331 -2.35 25.45 9.75
C VAL A 331 -1.62 26.58 9.03
N LEU A 332 -0.39 26.88 9.47
CA LEU A 332 0.35 28.06 9.04
C LEU A 332 1.57 27.73 8.14
N PRO A 333 1.89 28.56 7.12
CA PRO A 333 3.01 28.31 6.20
C PRO A 333 4.38 28.10 6.88
N ASP A 334 4.64 28.80 7.99
CA ASP A 334 5.91 28.71 8.70
C ASP A 334 6.15 27.32 9.32
N MET A 335 5.09 26.57 9.61
CA MET A 335 5.18 25.18 10.07
C MET A 335 5.75 24.26 8.99
N PHE A 336 5.32 24.45 7.74
CA PHE A 336 5.84 23.70 6.60
C PHE A 336 7.30 24.05 6.38
N LYS A 337 7.61 25.35 6.28
CA LYS A 337 8.99 25.83 6.06
C LYS A 337 9.97 25.25 7.09
N SER A 338 9.67 25.41 8.38
CA SER A 338 10.53 24.93 9.46
C SER A 338 10.66 23.40 9.51
N THR A 339 9.62 22.65 9.11
CA THR A 339 9.69 21.18 9.08
C THR A 339 10.59 20.69 7.95
N TYR A 340 10.41 21.22 6.74
CA TYR A 340 11.16 20.75 5.57
C TYR A 340 12.60 21.29 5.52
N GLU A 341 12.89 22.45 6.13
CA GLU A 341 14.28 22.91 6.36
C GLU A 341 15.08 21.99 7.29
N ALA A 342 14.40 21.31 8.23
CA ALA A 342 15.05 20.37 9.14
C ALA A 342 15.34 19.02 8.48
N ILE A 343 14.51 18.57 7.53
CA ILE A 343 14.67 17.26 6.87
C ILE A 343 16.03 17.14 6.16
N THR A 344 16.50 18.20 5.50
CA THR A 344 17.79 18.17 4.80
C THR A 344 19.00 18.12 5.72
N LYS A 345 18.83 18.46 7.00
CA LYS A 345 19.90 18.39 8.01
C LYS A 345 20.00 17.02 8.69
N GLY A 346 19.02 16.14 8.46
CA GLY A 346 18.91 14.88 9.17
C GLY A 346 18.69 15.05 10.68
N ASN A 347 18.89 13.97 11.41
CA ASN A 347 18.93 13.99 12.88
C ASN A 347 20.31 13.51 13.37
N PRO A 348 20.67 13.72 14.65
CA PRO A 348 22.00 13.33 15.15
C PRO A 348 22.35 11.86 14.92
N MET A 349 21.39 10.95 15.07
CA MET A 349 21.60 9.52 14.84
C MET A 349 21.90 9.22 13.36
N TRP A 350 21.16 9.83 12.42
CA TRP A 350 21.40 9.69 10.98
C TRP A 350 22.78 10.24 10.59
N ASN A 351 23.14 11.42 11.12
CA ASN A 351 24.41 12.08 10.78
C ASN A 351 25.64 11.37 11.34
N GLN A 352 25.46 10.47 12.32
CA GLN A 352 26.52 9.65 12.90
C GLN A 352 26.74 8.31 12.17
N LEU A 353 25.87 7.96 11.21
CA LEU A 353 26.05 6.74 10.42
C LEU A 353 27.33 6.85 9.59
N THR A 354 28.24 5.89 9.79
CA THR A 354 29.47 5.81 9.01
C THR A 354 29.15 5.17 7.65
N VAL A 355 29.55 5.82 6.57
CA VAL A 355 29.34 5.34 5.20
C VAL A 355 30.71 5.07 4.56
N PRO A 356 30.96 3.87 4.02
CA PRO A 356 32.18 3.58 3.28
C PRO A 356 32.34 4.46 2.04
N GLU A 357 33.56 4.83 1.67
CA GLU A 357 33.84 5.62 0.45
C GLU A 357 33.75 4.79 -0.85
N ALA A 358 33.65 3.47 -0.74
CA ALA A 358 33.63 2.56 -1.87
C ALA A 358 32.38 2.79 -2.75
N SER A 359 32.59 2.89 -4.07
CA SER A 359 31.49 2.99 -5.04
C SER A 359 30.83 1.66 -5.36
N LEU A 360 31.52 0.54 -5.10
CA LEU A 360 30.96 -0.82 -5.16
C LEU A 360 30.60 -1.27 -3.74
N TYR A 361 29.37 -1.79 -3.58
CA TYR A 361 28.89 -2.24 -2.29
C TYR A 361 29.69 -3.46 -1.81
N SER A 362 30.28 -3.36 -0.62
CA SER A 362 31.03 -4.47 0.00
C SER A 362 30.05 -5.38 0.73
N TRP A 363 29.68 -6.49 0.08
CA TRP A 363 28.75 -7.46 0.66
C TRP A 363 29.32 -8.09 1.93
N ASP A 364 28.57 -8.01 3.03
CA ASP A 364 28.87 -8.73 4.27
C ASP A 364 28.12 -10.07 4.28
N PRO A 365 28.81 -11.22 4.21
CA PRO A 365 28.15 -12.54 4.20
C PRO A 365 27.40 -12.86 5.49
N ASN A 366 27.67 -12.16 6.60
CA ASN A 366 26.98 -12.33 7.87
C ASN A 366 25.71 -11.46 7.98
N SER A 367 25.50 -10.52 7.04
CA SER A 367 24.35 -9.64 7.07
C SER A 367 23.05 -10.39 6.83
N THR A 368 22.13 -10.28 7.79
CA THR A 368 20.75 -10.79 7.64
C THR A 368 19.80 -9.77 7.02
N TYR A 369 20.31 -8.61 6.58
CA TYR A 369 19.52 -7.52 6.00
C TYR A 369 19.83 -7.24 4.54
N ILE A 370 21.10 -7.28 4.16
CA ILE A 370 21.58 -7.00 2.80
C ILE A 370 22.40 -8.20 2.34
N HIS A 371 21.92 -8.91 1.33
CA HIS A 371 22.56 -10.10 0.75
C HIS A 371 22.76 -9.89 -0.75
N GLU A 372 23.82 -10.48 -1.31
CA GLU A 372 24.09 -10.43 -2.75
C GLU A 372 23.09 -11.32 -3.50
N PRO A 373 22.16 -10.75 -4.29
CA PRO A 373 21.10 -11.55 -4.87
C PRO A 373 21.60 -12.35 -6.08
N PRO A 374 21.06 -13.56 -6.31
CA PRO A 374 21.54 -14.45 -7.37
C PRO A 374 21.05 -14.08 -8.78
N TYR A 375 20.41 -12.92 -8.97
CA TYR A 375 19.72 -12.54 -10.22
C TYR A 375 20.61 -12.52 -11.46
N PHE A 376 21.91 -12.27 -11.27
CA PHE A 376 22.89 -12.17 -12.36
C PHE A 376 23.90 -13.32 -12.37
N LYS A 377 23.69 -14.32 -11.51
CA LYS A 377 24.56 -15.49 -11.47
C LYS A 377 24.51 -16.18 -12.83
N ASP A 378 25.68 -16.47 -13.39
CA ASP A 378 25.86 -17.12 -14.69
C ASP A 378 25.35 -16.30 -15.90
N MET A 379 25.08 -14.99 -15.73
CA MET A 379 24.63 -14.13 -16.83
C MET A 379 25.70 -13.94 -17.90
N THR A 380 25.34 -14.16 -19.16
CA THR A 380 26.18 -13.91 -20.34
C THR A 380 25.81 -12.61 -21.06
N MET A 381 26.75 -12.07 -21.85
CA MET A 381 26.50 -10.90 -22.71
C MET A 381 25.46 -11.17 -23.80
N SER A 382 25.41 -12.39 -24.34
CA SER A 382 24.33 -12.80 -25.26
C SER A 382 23.05 -13.09 -24.47
N PRO A 383 21.88 -12.63 -24.94
CA PRO A 383 20.59 -13.02 -24.37
C PRO A 383 20.37 -14.54 -24.48
N PRO A 384 19.74 -15.18 -23.48
CA PRO A 384 19.45 -16.61 -23.52
C PRO A 384 18.38 -16.98 -24.56
N GLY A 385 17.60 -16.01 -25.03
CA GLY A 385 16.46 -16.24 -25.91
C GLY A 385 15.16 -16.50 -25.14
N PRO A 386 14.01 -16.52 -25.84
CA PRO A 386 12.75 -16.97 -25.25
C PRO A 386 12.83 -18.46 -24.89
N HIS A 387 12.10 -18.86 -23.87
CA HIS A 387 12.03 -20.26 -23.44
C HIS A 387 10.57 -20.68 -23.21
N GLY A 388 10.20 -21.88 -23.64
CA GLY A 388 8.94 -22.50 -23.27
C GLY A 388 8.99 -23.12 -21.87
N VAL A 389 7.92 -23.82 -21.49
CA VAL A 389 7.84 -24.61 -20.26
C VAL A 389 7.48 -26.04 -20.65
N LYS A 390 8.16 -27.06 -20.11
CA LYS A 390 7.90 -28.47 -20.46
C LYS A 390 7.63 -29.30 -19.22
N ASN A 391 6.49 -29.99 -19.19
CA ASN A 391 6.09 -30.92 -18.13
C ASN A 391 6.22 -30.33 -16.71
N ALA A 392 5.89 -29.04 -16.53
CA ALA A 392 5.99 -28.38 -15.24
C ALA A 392 4.87 -28.79 -14.28
N TYR A 393 5.20 -28.92 -13.00
CA TYR A 393 4.20 -29.15 -11.96
C TYR A 393 3.49 -27.85 -11.57
N CYS A 394 2.25 -27.94 -11.12
CA CYS A 394 1.59 -26.81 -10.48
C CYS A 394 2.08 -26.71 -9.03
N LEU A 395 2.80 -25.63 -8.70
CA LEU A 395 3.22 -25.35 -7.32
C LEU A 395 2.05 -24.90 -6.46
N LEU A 396 1.11 -24.13 -7.04
CA LEU A 396 0.01 -23.50 -6.32
C LEU A 396 -1.22 -23.39 -7.23
N ASN A 397 -2.39 -23.75 -6.70
CA ASN A 397 -3.67 -23.59 -7.38
C ASN A 397 -4.57 -22.66 -6.56
N PHE A 398 -4.83 -21.46 -7.07
CA PHE A 398 -5.55 -20.42 -6.35
C PHE A 398 -6.93 -20.11 -6.94
N GLY A 399 -7.79 -19.54 -6.09
CA GLY A 399 -9.01 -18.85 -6.52
C GLY A 399 -8.75 -17.39 -6.93
N ASP A 400 -9.80 -16.57 -6.83
CA ASP A 400 -9.77 -15.16 -7.20
C ASP A 400 -9.08 -14.26 -6.16
N SER A 401 -8.71 -13.05 -6.58
CA SER A 401 -8.24 -11.92 -5.77
C SER A 401 -7.06 -12.23 -4.85
N ILE A 402 -6.11 -13.06 -5.30
CA ILE A 402 -4.83 -13.24 -4.61
C ILE A 402 -4.01 -11.95 -4.67
N THR A 403 -4.03 -11.20 -3.59
CA THR A 403 -3.25 -9.97 -3.44
C THR A 403 -1.74 -10.21 -3.39
N THR A 404 -0.95 -9.18 -3.69
CA THR A 404 0.51 -9.16 -3.49
C THR A 404 0.94 -9.31 -2.03
N ASP A 405 0.07 -9.08 -1.05
CA ASP A 405 0.35 -9.39 0.37
C ASP A 405 0.24 -10.90 0.65
N HIS A 406 -0.55 -11.65 -0.14
CA HIS A 406 -0.53 -13.11 -0.09
C HIS A 406 0.76 -13.67 -0.71
N ILE A 407 1.16 -13.11 -1.86
CA ILE A 407 2.35 -13.54 -2.61
C ILE A 407 3.65 -13.14 -1.87
N SER A 408 3.72 -11.92 -1.36
CA SER A 408 4.89 -11.37 -0.66
C SER A 408 4.43 -10.53 0.55
N PRO A 409 4.16 -11.18 1.70
CA PRO A 409 3.82 -10.49 2.94
C PRO A 409 4.94 -9.51 3.35
N ALA A 410 4.58 -8.43 4.03
CA ALA A 410 5.57 -7.49 4.58
C ALA A 410 5.50 -7.30 6.09
N GLY A 411 4.47 -7.83 6.75
CA GLY A 411 4.32 -7.75 8.20
C GLY A 411 5.26 -8.71 8.93
N SER A 412 4.88 -9.05 10.15
CA SER A 412 5.67 -9.91 11.04
C SER A 412 5.96 -11.29 10.45
N ILE A 413 7.14 -11.83 10.77
CA ILE A 413 7.57 -13.17 10.38
C ILE A 413 7.02 -14.18 11.40
N HIS A 414 6.19 -15.13 10.94
CA HIS A 414 5.62 -16.14 11.83
C HIS A 414 6.71 -17.08 12.38
N LYS A 415 6.65 -17.40 13.68
CA LYS A 415 7.68 -18.16 14.40
C LYS A 415 7.99 -19.53 13.81
N ASP A 416 6.99 -20.18 13.21
CA ASP A 416 7.11 -21.53 12.64
C ASP A 416 7.38 -21.51 11.12
N SER A 417 7.66 -20.34 10.55
CA SER A 417 7.89 -20.20 9.09
C SER A 417 9.31 -20.60 8.68
N PRO A 418 9.53 -20.97 7.40
CA PRO A 418 10.87 -21.20 6.87
C PRO A 418 11.82 -20.01 7.07
N ALA A 419 11.31 -18.78 6.98
CA ALA A 419 12.09 -17.57 7.21
C ALA A 419 12.54 -17.41 8.67
N ALA A 420 11.67 -17.75 9.63
CA ALA A 420 12.02 -17.75 11.05
C ALA A 420 13.11 -18.78 11.35
N LYS A 421 12.99 -20.00 10.81
CA LYS A 421 14.02 -21.04 10.96
C LYS A 421 15.38 -20.56 10.45
N TYR A 422 15.42 -19.98 9.27
CA TYR A 422 16.63 -19.39 8.69
C TYR A 422 17.26 -18.29 9.56
N LEU A 423 16.44 -17.42 10.14
CA LEU A 423 16.93 -16.33 11.00
C LEU A 423 17.50 -16.86 12.32
N LEU A 424 16.84 -17.86 12.93
CA LEU A 424 17.32 -18.53 14.13
C LEU A 424 18.65 -19.26 13.91
N GLU A 425 18.77 -19.97 12.78
CA GLU A 425 20.02 -20.64 12.38
C GLU A 425 21.18 -19.67 12.19
N ARG A 426 20.89 -18.39 11.91
CA ARG A 426 21.87 -17.29 11.84
C ARG A 426 22.01 -16.49 13.13
N GLY A 427 21.46 -16.98 14.24
CA GLY A 427 21.60 -16.36 15.57
C GLY A 427 20.78 -15.08 15.76
N VAL A 428 19.72 -14.87 14.97
CA VAL A 428 18.79 -13.75 15.16
C VAL A 428 17.68 -14.18 16.11
N ASP A 429 17.57 -13.50 17.26
CA ASP A 429 16.50 -13.74 18.21
C ASP A 429 15.13 -13.35 17.63
N ARG A 430 14.06 -14.00 18.12
CA ARG A 430 12.68 -13.78 17.65
C ARG A 430 12.25 -12.31 17.71
N LYS A 431 12.61 -11.59 18.78
CA LYS A 431 12.31 -10.16 18.94
C LYS A 431 12.96 -9.28 17.86
N ASP A 432 14.05 -9.78 17.26
CA ASP A 432 14.87 -9.10 16.26
C ASP A 432 14.61 -9.61 14.83
N PHE A 433 13.63 -10.52 14.64
CA PHE A 433 13.19 -10.92 13.29
C PHE A 433 12.77 -9.71 12.46
N ASN A 434 12.17 -8.71 13.11
CA ASN A 434 11.57 -7.54 12.46
C ASN A 434 10.46 -8.01 11.49
N SER A 435 10.21 -7.28 10.40
CA SER A 435 9.18 -7.62 9.41
C SER A 435 9.79 -8.09 8.10
N TYR A 436 9.03 -8.84 7.30
CA TYR A 436 9.44 -9.17 5.92
C TYR A 436 9.74 -7.89 5.11
N GLY A 437 9.01 -6.80 5.33
CA GLY A 437 9.27 -5.51 4.69
C GLY A 437 10.67 -4.97 4.97
N SER A 438 11.18 -5.18 6.19
CA SER A 438 12.54 -4.76 6.57
C SER A 438 13.63 -5.65 5.97
N ARG A 439 13.30 -6.89 5.59
CA ARG A 439 14.23 -7.91 5.08
C ARG A 439 14.33 -7.91 3.55
N ARG A 440 13.75 -6.93 2.86
CA ARG A 440 13.72 -6.85 1.38
C ARG A 440 15.08 -6.77 0.69
N GLY A 441 16.14 -6.41 1.42
CA GLY A 441 17.51 -6.45 0.91
C GLY A 441 18.16 -7.83 0.97
N ASN A 442 17.50 -8.84 1.55
CA ASN A 442 17.98 -10.20 1.68
C ASN A 442 17.04 -11.17 0.97
N ASP A 443 17.47 -11.70 -0.17
CA ASP A 443 16.67 -12.60 -0.99
C ASP A 443 16.42 -13.97 -0.36
N GLU A 444 17.31 -14.44 0.51
CA GLU A 444 17.14 -15.72 1.19
C GLU A 444 15.97 -15.69 2.18
N VAL A 445 15.76 -14.56 2.87
CA VAL A 445 14.60 -14.34 3.73
C VAL A 445 13.34 -14.14 2.89
N MET A 446 13.42 -13.33 1.83
CA MET A 446 12.24 -12.99 1.04
C MET A 446 11.74 -14.14 0.17
N ALA A 447 12.62 -15.01 -0.34
CA ALA A 447 12.23 -16.25 -1.01
C ALA A 447 11.45 -17.17 -0.04
N ARG A 448 11.94 -17.31 1.20
CA ARG A 448 11.24 -18.06 2.27
C ARG A 448 9.91 -17.42 2.68
N GLY A 449 9.82 -16.09 2.56
CA GLY A 449 8.58 -15.34 2.79
C GLY A 449 7.59 -15.39 1.63
N THR A 450 7.98 -15.90 0.46
CA THR A 450 7.11 -15.93 -0.72
C THR A 450 6.01 -16.96 -0.53
N PHE A 451 4.76 -16.54 -0.71
CA PHE A 451 3.53 -17.29 -0.38
C PHE A 451 3.44 -17.72 1.10
N ALA A 452 4.18 -17.04 2.00
CA ALA A 452 4.21 -17.35 3.43
C ALA A 452 3.08 -16.68 4.25
N ASN A 453 2.10 -16.07 3.57
CA ASN A 453 0.99 -15.41 4.25
C ASN A 453 0.09 -16.46 4.94
N ILE A 454 -0.22 -16.26 6.21
CA ILE A 454 -1.02 -17.19 7.03
C ILE A 454 -2.48 -17.31 6.59
N ARG A 455 -2.96 -16.39 5.73
CA ARG A 455 -4.32 -16.35 5.19
C ARG A 455 -4.42 -16.78 3.74
N ILE A 456 -3.32 -17.23 3.12
CA ILE A 456 -3.37 -17.73 1.75
C ILE A 456 -4.21 -19.00 1.67
N VAL A 457 -5.07 -19.10 0.66
CA VAL A 457 -5.95 -20.25 0.43
C VAL A 457 -5.51 -20.96 -0.83
N ASN A 458 -4.99 -22.18 -0.67
CA ASN A 458 -4.56 -23.03 -1.78
C ASN A 458 -5.61 -24.13 -2.02
N LYS A 459 -6.14 -24.24 -3.23
CA LYS A 459 -7.15 -25.25 -3.59
C LYS A 459 -6.67 -26.68 -3.35
N PHE A 460 -5.36 -26.95 -3.39
CA PHE A 460 -4.79 -28.26 -3.04
C PHE A 460 -5.03 -28.70 -1.60
N LEU A 461 -5.33 -27.77 -0.69
CA LEU A 461 -5.47 -28.07 0.73
C LEU A 461 -6.94 -28.20 1.20
N ASN A 462 -7.90 -28.29 0.27
CA ASN A 462 -9.31 -28.57 0.56
C ASN A 462 -9.92 -27.66 1.66
N GLY A 463 -9.61 -26.36 1.61
CA GLY A 463 -10.13 -25.36 2.55
C GLY A 463 -9.22 -25.06 3.74
N GLU A 464 -8.13 -25.80 3.96
CA GLU A 464 -7.11 -25.42 4.94
C GLU A 464 -6.46 -24.09 4.52
N VAL A 465 -6.50 -23.12 5.43
CA VAL A 465 -5.91 -21.79 5.24
C VAL A 465 -4.48 -21.82 5.77
N GLY A 466 -3.53 -21.35 4.95
CA GLY A 466 -2.15 -21.21 5.39
C GLY A 466 -1.11 -21.41 4.29
N PRO A 467 0.17 -21.16 4.61
CA PRO A 467 1.26 -21.02 3.64
C PRO A 467 1.84 -22.37 3.21
N LYS A 468 0.98 -23.31 2.84
CA LYS A 468 1.34 -24.68 2.47
C LYS A 468 0.88 -25.03 1.06
N THR A 469 1.46 -26.11 0.55
CA THR A 469 1.03 -26.76 -0.67
C THR A 469 1.28 -28.26 -0.61
N VAL A 470 0.85 -28.98 -1.65
CA VAL A 470 1.09 -30.40 -1.83
C VAL A 470 2.21 -30.57 -2.86
N HIS A 471 3.25 -31.29 -2.48
CA HIS A 471 4.22 -31.80 -3.44
C HIS A 471 3.58 -32.96 -4.23
N VAL A 472 3.08 -32.67 -5.43
CA VAL A 472 2.24 -33.57 -6.24
C VAL A 472 2.85 -34.97 -6.40
N PRO A 473 4.16 -35.15 -6.70
CA PRO A 473 4.74 -36.48 -6.85
C PRO A 473 4.63 -37.36 -5.60
N THR A 474 4.72 -36.77 -4.39
CA THR A 474 4.76 -37.53 -3.13
C THR A 474 3.47 -37.40 -2.31
N GLY A 475 2.58 -36.49 -2.66
CA GLY A 475 1.38 -36.15 -1.86
C GLY A 475 1.69 -35.44 -0.53
N GLU A 476 2.94 -35.05 -0.30
CA GLU A 476 3.38 -34.48 0.98
C GLU A 476 2.95 -33.02 1.12
N LYS A 477 2.36 -32.65 2.26
CA LYS A 477 2.04 -31.25 2.58
C LYS A 477 3.26 -30.55 3.15
N LEU A 478 3.74 -29.51 2.46
CA LEU A 478 4.93 -28.75 2.81
C LEU A 478 4.64 -27.25 2.84
N TYR A 479 5.49 -26.47 3.51
CA TYR A 479 5.51 -25.03 3.26
C TYR A 479 5.87 -24.76 1.80
N VAL A 480 5.32 -23.70 1.22
CA VAL A 480 5.50 -23.42 -0.22
C VAL A 480 6.97 -23.30 -0.61
N PHE A 481 7.79 -22.66 0.22
CA PHE A 481 9.23 -22.57 0.01
C PHE A 481 9.90 -23.95 -0.05
N ASP A 482 9.58 -24.83 0.90
CA ASP A 482 10.17 -26.17 0.98
C ASP A 482 9.74 -27.04 -0.20
N ALA A 483 8.47 -26.97 -0.62
CA ALA A 483 7.97 -27.66 -1.80
C ALA A 483 8.67 -27.17 -3.08
N ALA A 484 8.85 -25.86 -3.23
CA ALA A 484 9.54 -25.26 -4.37
C ALA A 484 11.01 -25.72 -4.45
N LEU A 485 11.71 -25.77 -3.31
CA LEU A 485 13.08 -26.30 -3.27
C LEU A 485 13.13 -27.79 -3.63
N LYS A 486 12.14 -28.57 -3.18
CA LYS A 486 12.04 -30.00 -3.51
C LYS A 486 11.89 -30.21 -5.02
N TYR A 487 10.92 -29.54 -5.67
CA TYR A 487 10.76 -29.57 -7.13
C TYR A 487 12.04 -29.15 -7.85
N LYS A 488 12.69 -28.07 -7.40
CA LYS A 488 13.94 -27.58 -8.00
C LYS A 488 15.06 -28.62 -7.88
N SER A 489 15.19 -29.30 -6.75
CA SER A 489 16.19 -30.36 -6.53
C SER A 489 15.94 -31.61 -7.39
N GLU A 490 14.67 -31.86 -7.73
CA GLU A 490 14.24 -32.95 -8.62
C GLU A 490 14.35 -32.57 -10.11
N GLY A 491 14.76 -31.32 -10.42
CA GLY A 491 14.91 -30.83 -11.79
C GLY A 491 13.57 -30.52 -12.46
N HIS A 492 12.54 -30.21 -11.68
CA HIS A 492 11.20 -29.92 -12.17
C HIS A 492 10.92 -28.42 -12.22
N ASP A 493 10.44 -27.95 -13.38
CA ASP A 493 9.86 -26.62 -13.51
C ASP A 493 8.50 -26.55 -12.81
N THR A 494 8.11 -25.35 -12.39
CA THR A 494 6.78 -25.14 -11.79
C THR A 494 6.01 -23.99 -12.41
N ILE A 495 4.68 -24.07 -12.32
CA ILE A 495 3.75 -22.99 -12.67
C ILE A 495 2.80 -22.67 -11.50
N VAL A 496 2.06 -21.59 -11.62
CA VAL A 496 0.94 -21.24 -10.73
C VAL A 496 -0.35 -21.14 -11.53
N LEU A 497 -1.43 -21.73 -11.02
CA LEU A 497 -2.80 -21.49 -11.50
C LEU A 497 -3.50 -20.49 -10.58
N ALA A 498 -4.24 -19.54 -11.12
CA ALA A 498 -4.96 -18.54 -10.35
C ALA A 498 -6.29 -18.11 -10.98
N GLY A 499 -7.18 -17.56 -10.15
CA GLY A 499 -8.43 -16.95 -10.59
C GLY A 499 -8.24 -15.53 -11.13
N ALA A 500 -9.29 -14.71 -10.98
CA ALA A 500 -9.32 -13.32 -11.39
C ALA A 500 -8.47 -12.43 -10.46
N GLU A 501 -8.04 -11.28 -10.98
CA GLU A 501 -7.35 -10.22 -10.22
C GLU A 501 -6.08 -10.69 -9.50
N TYR A 502 -5.35 -11.63 -10.10
CA TYR A 502 -4.11 -12.14 -9.53
C TYR A 502 -3.07 -11.03 -9.41
N GLY A 503 -2.56 -10.83 -8.19
CA GLY A 503 -1.58 -9.80 -7.87
C GLY A 503 -2.16 -8.43 -7.52
N SER A 504 -3.39 -8.36 -7.02
CA SER A 504 -3.98 -7.08 -6.59
C SER A 504 -3.24 -6.43 -5.42
N GLY A 505 -3.36 -5.11 -5.27
CA GLY A 505 -2.81 -4.38 -4.13
C GLY A 505 -1.45 -3.71 -4.36
N SER A 506 -0.44 -4.05 -3.55
CA SER A 506 0.84 -3.32 -3.47
C SER A 506 1.70 -3.49 -4.73
N SER A 507 2.48 -2.47 -5.09
CA SER A 507 3.41 -2.52 -6.24
C SER A 507 4.71 -3.31 -6.00
N ARG A 508 4.73 -4.22 -5.00
CA ARG A 508 5.97 -4.90 -4.56
C ARG A 508 6.50 -5.84 -5.64
N ASP A 509 7.68 -5.56 -6.15
CA ASP A 509 8.39 -6.42 -7.11
C ASP A 509 8.83 -7.76 -6.51
N TRP A 510 8.96 -7.86 -5.19
CA TRP A 510 9.16 -9.12 -4.46
C TRP A 510 8.03 -10.13 -4.70
N ALA A 511 6.83 -9.70 -5.09
CA ALA A 511 5.77 -10.59 -5.53
C ALA A 511 6.07 -11.27 -6.89
N ALA A 512 7.10 -10.85 -7.63
CA ALA A 512 7.61 -11.52 -8.83
C ALA A 512 9.01 -12.10 -8.62
N LYS A 513 9.92 -11.39 -7.93
CA LYS A 513 11.25 -11.91 -7.57
C LYS A 513 11.16 -13.19 -6.73
N GLY A 514 10.24 -13.21 -5.76
CA GLY A 514 9.97 -14.37 -4.93
C GLY A 514 9.62 -15.61 -5.76
N PRO A 515 8.51 -15.62 -6.52
CA PRO A 515 8.16 -16.74 -7.39
C PRO A 515 9.27 -17.16 -8.36
N MET A 516 10.01 -16.19 -8.92
CA MET A 516 11.16 -16.49 -9.79
C MET A 516 12.27 -17.26 -9.03
N LEU A 517 12.60 -16.86 -7.80
CA LEU A 517 13.58 -17.57 -6.96
C LEU A 517 13.08 -18.97 -6.52
N LEU A 518 11.77 -19.13 -6.38
CA LEU A 518 11.12 -20.42 -6.15
C LEU A 518 11.08 -21.31 -7.41
N GLY A 519 11.51 -20.81 -8.58
CA GLY A 519 11.55 -21.58 -9.82
C GLY A 519 10.23 -21.58 -10.61
N VAL A 520 9.30 -20.68 -10.31
CA VAL A 520 8.06 -20.52 -11.09
C VAL A 520 8.40 -19.96 -12.47
N LYS A 521 8.03 -20.68 -13.52
CA LYS A 521 8.28 -20.31 -14.93
C LYS A 521 7.13 -19.55 -15.56
N ALA A 522 5.90 -19.88 -15.17
CA ALA A 522 4.70 -19.27 -15.71
C ALA A 522 3.60 -19.14 -14.65
N VAL A 523 2.70 -18.19 -14.88
CA VAL A 523 1.44 -18.06 -14.13
C VAL A 523 0.30 -18.08 -15.14
N ILE A 524 -0.68 -18.96 -14.94
CA ILE A 524 -1.91 -19.03 -15.74
C ILE A 524 -3.06 -18.54 -14.86
N ALA A 525 -3.62 -17.38 -15.19
CA ALA A 525 -4.65 -16.72 -14.39
C ALA A 525 -5.88 -16.36 -15.23
N LYS A 526 -7.03 -16.16 -14.60
CA LYS A 526 -8.21 -15.61 -15.30
C LYS A 526 -7.99 -14.14 -15.67
N SER A 527 -7.37 -13.37 -14.78
CA SER A 527 -6.90 -12.02 -15.06
C SER A 527 -5.78 -11.61 -14.10
N PHE A 528 -4.99 -10.62 -14.52
CA PHE A 528 -3.92 -10.06 -13.71
C PHE A 528 -4.19 -8.60 -13.38
N GLU A 529 -3.71 -8.19 -12.22
CA GLU A 529 -3.59 -6.78 -11.89
C GLU A 529 -2.36 -6.13 -12.56
N ARG A 530 -2.55 -4.89 -13.02
CA ARG A 530 -1.67 -4.26 -14.03
C ARG A 530 -0.20 -4.26 -13.63
N ILE A 531 0.09 -3.81 -12.40
CA ILE A 531 1.47 -3.67 -11.90
C ILE A 531 2.10 -5.05 -11.70
N HIS A 532 1.34 -6.01 -11.18
CA HIS A 532 1.86 -7.34 -10.90
C HIS A 532 2.22 -8.07 -12.19
N ARG A 533 1.37 -8.00 -13.22
CA ARG A 533 1.67 -8.54 -14.56
C ARG A 533 3.01 -8.02 -15.09
N SER A 534 3.22 -6.69 -15.06
CA SER A 534 4.48 -6.08 -15.50
C SER A 534 5.68 -6.54 -14.67
N ASN A 535 5.51 -6.75 -13.35
CA ASN A 535 6.56 -7.28 -12.50
C ASN A 535 6.93 -8.73 -12.85
N LEU A 536 5.95 -9.59 -13.17
CA LEU A 536 6.20 -10.97 -13.63
C LEU A 536 7.05 -10.98 -14.90
N VAL A 537 6.64 -10.18 -15.90
CA VAL A 537 7.41 -9.98 -17.14
C VAL A 537 8.82 -9.47 -16.86
N GLY A 538 8.95 -8.49 -15.96
CA GLY A 538 10.25 -7.94 -15.56
C GLY A 538 11.19 -8.96 -14.93
N MET A 539 10.65 -10.04 -14.34
CA MET A 539 11.42 -11.15 -13.78
C MET A 539 11.50 -12.36 -14.71
N GLY A 540 11.05 -12.23 -15.97
CA GLY A 540 11.10 -13.31 -16.97
C GLY A 540 10.07 -14.42 -16.78
N ILE A 541 9.08 -14.25 -15.87
CA ILE A 541 7.98 -15.20 -15.69
C ILE A 541 6.94 -14.95 -16.78
N ILE A 542 6.45 -16.02 -17.40
CA ILE A 542 5.45 -15.96 -18.49
C ILE A 542 4.05 -15.77 -17.90
N PRO A 543 3.36 -14.62 -18.12
CA PRO A 543 1.99 -14.45 -17.69
C PRO A 543 1.02 -14.90 -18.80
N LEU A 544 0.11 -15.81 -18.46
CA LEU A 544 -0.92 -16.35 -19.36
C LEU A 544 -2.31 -16.05 -18.82
N CYS A 545 -3.20 -15.59 -19.68
CA CYS A 545 -4.62 -15.48 -19.37
C CYS A 545 -5.42 -16.59 -20.05
N PHE A 546 -6.31 -17.25 -19.30
CA PHE A 546 -7.36 -18.07 -19.90
C PHE A 546 -8.20 -17.22 -20.89
N LYS A 547 -8.84 -17.86 -21.87
CA LYS A 547 -9.77 -17.14 -22.76
C LYS A 547 -11.01 -16.68 -21.98
N ALA A 548 -11.73 -15.72 -22.54
CA ALA A 548 -12.94 -15.19 -21.93
C ALA A 548 -13.95 -16.33 -21.65
N GLY A 549 -14.42 -16.44 -20.41
CA GLY A 549 -15.33 -17.49 -19.97
C GLY A 549 -14.66 -18.80 -19.54
N GLU A 550 -13.34 -18.92 -19.67
CA GLU A 550 -12.58 -20.10 -19.23
C GLU A 550 -11.80 -19.83 -17.95
N ASP A 551 -11.63 -20.86 -17.13
CA ASP A 551 -10.72 -20.92 -15.99
C ASP A 551 -10.32 -22.37 -15.67
N ALA A 552 -9.55 -22.57 -14.60
CA ALA A 552 -9.13 -23.91 -14.18
C ALA A 552 -10.32 -24.83 -13.90
N ASP A 553 -11.40 -24.32 -13.29
CA ASP A 553 -12.54 -25.15 -12.91
C ASP A 553 -13.38 -25.51 -14.15
N SER A 554 -13.65 -24.54 -15.04
CA SER A 554 -14.42 -24.76 -16.28
C SER A 554 -13.71 -25.73 -17.24
N LEU A 555 -12.38 -25.69 -17.26
CA LEU A 555 -11.55 -26.60 -18.06
C LEU A 555 -11.29 -27.92 -17.33
N GLY A 556 -11.71 -28.08 -16.06
CA GLY A 556 -11.47 -29.27 -15.25
C GLY A 556 -9.99 -29.54 -14.96
N LEU A 557 -9.20 -28.49 -14.79
CA LEU A 557 -7.79 -28.54 -14.39
C LEU A 557 -7.71 -28.66 -12.87
N THR A 558 -7.15 -29.78 -12.40
CA THR A 558 -7.03 -30.04 -10.96
C THR A 558 -5.77 -29.42 -10.36
N GLY A 559 -4.78 -29.14 -11.20
CA GLY A 559 -3.42 -28.76 -10.82
C GLY A 559 -2.49 -29.97 -10.60
N HIS A 560 -2.99 -31.21 -10.59
CA HIS A 560 -2.15 -32.41 -10.46
C HIS A 560 -1.54 -32.85 -11.80
N GLU A 561 -1.99 -32.26 -12.90
CA GLU A 561 -1.42 -32.47 -14.22
C GLU A 561 -0.02 -31.84 -14.32
N ARG A 562 0.76 -32.27 -15.32
CA ARG A 562 1.96 -31.55 -15.75
C ARG A 562 1.66 -30.70 -16.96
N TYR A 563 2.17 -29.47 -16.99
CA TYR A 563 1.82 -28.43 -17.95
C TYR A 563 2.99 -28.13 -18.90
N THR A 564 2.69 -28.07 -20.19
CA THR A 564 3.64 -27.69 -21.25
C THR A 564 3.10 -26.46 -21.98
N ILE A 565 3.96 -25.44 -22.09
CA ILE A 565 3.69 -24.16 -22.73
C ILE A 565 4.69 -24.04 -23.89
N ASP A 566 4.20 -24.26 -25.10
CA ASP A 566 5.03 -24.19 -26.30
C ASP A 566 5.16 -22.74 -26.75
N LEU A 567 6.40 -22.24 -26.76
CA LEU A 567 6.77 -20.93 -27.28
C LEU A 567 7.82 -21.08 -28.39
N PRO A 568 7.78 -20.23 -29.44
CA PRO A 568 8.84 -20.14 -30.41
C PRO A 568 10.21 -19.89 -29.75
N THR A 569 11.27 -20.47 -30.31
CA THR A 569 12.65 -20.27 -29.84
C THR A 569 13.26 -18.94 -30.29
N ASN A 570 12.58 -18.22 -31.18
CA ASN A 570 12.99 -16.90 -31.64
C ASN A 570 11.94 -15.86 -31.21
N VAL A 571 12.38 -14.81 -30.50
CA VAL A 571 11.47 -13.77 -29.98
C VAL A 571 10.76 -13.03 -31.12
N SER A 572 11.35 -12.93 -32.31
CA SER A 572 10.70 -12.25 -33.45
C SER A 572 9.46 -12.96 -33.97
N GLU A 573 9.25 -14.22 -33.59
CA GLU A 573 8.07 -15.02 -33.92
C GLU A 573 6.96 -14.88 -32.86
N ILE A 574 7.24 -14.18 -31.75
CA ILE A 574 6.30 -13.93 -30.67
C ILE A 574 5.73 -12.53 -30.87
N ARG A 575 4.40 -12.40 -30.89
CA ARG A 575 3.71 -11.11 -30.98
C ARG A 575 3.06 -10.73 -29.64
N PRO A 576 2.99 -9.42 -29.30
CA PRO A 576 2.28 -8.98 -28.11
C PRO A 576 0.82 -9.45 -28.11
N GLY A 577 0.36 -10.01 -26.98
CA GLY A 577 -1.01 -10.47 -26.80
C GLY A 577 -1.42 -11.67 -27.65
N GLN A 578 -0.48 -12.41 -28.27
CA GLN A 578 -0.84 -13.57 -29.09
C GLN A 578 -1.43 -14.71 -28.26
N ASP A 579 -2.29 -15.51 -28.89
CA ASP A 579 -2.78 -16.75 -28.28
C ASP A 579 -1.74 -17.87 -28.46
N ILE A 580 -1.59 -18.69 -27.41
CA ILE A 580 -0.72 -19.86 -27.38
C ILE A 580 -1.48 -21.08 -26.85
N THR A 581 -1.01 -22.27 -27.19
CA THR A 581 -1.57 -23.53 -26.70
C THR A 581 -0.83 -24.00 -25.46
N VAL A 582 -1.58 -24.39 -24.44
CA VAL A 582 -1.09 -25.08 -23.25
C VAL A 582 -1.59 -26.51 -23.29
N THR A 583 -0.70 -27.48 -23.13
CA THR A 583 -1.03 -28.90 -23.09
C THR A 583 -0.71 -29.48 -21.72
N THR A 584 -1.44 -30.52 -21.36
CA THR A 584 -1.22 -31.28 -20.14
C THR A 584 -0.87 -32.72 -20.45
N ASP A 585 -0.20 -33.40 -19.54
CA ASP A 585 0.22 -34.80 -19.72
C ASP A 585 -0.93 -35.82 -19.72
N ASN A 586 -2.14 -35.41 -19.31
CA ASN A 586 -3.36 -36.21 -19.48
C ASN A 586 -4.03 -36.04 -20.86
N GLY A 587 -3.43 -35.28 -21.77
CA GLY A 587 -3.91 -35.06 -23.14
C GLY A 587 -4.84 -33.86 -23.31
N LYS A 588 -5.19 -33.13 -22.25
CA LYS A 588 -5.99 -31.90 -22.36
C LYS A 588 -5.15 -30.77 -22.95
N SER A 589 -5.76 -30.02 -23.87
CA SER A 589 -5.16 -28.89 -24.56
C SER A 589 -6.13 -27.72 -24.55
N PHE A 590 -5.64 -26.51 -24.27
CA PHE A 590 -6.44 -25.29 -24.21
C PHE A 590 -5.63 -24.08 -24.64
N THR A 591 -6.32 -23.00 -25.01
CA THR A 591 -5.69 -21.77 -25.49
C THR A 591 -5.59 -20.77 -24.37
N CYS A 592 -4.47 -20.06 -24.30
CA CYS A 592 -4.27 -18.92 -23.41
C CYS A 592 -3.75 -17.73 -24.19
N THR A 593 -4.12 -16.52 -23.78
CA THR A 593 -3.52 -15.30 -24.29
C THR A 593 -2.20 -15.03 -23.55
N LEU A 594 -1.11 -14.91 -24.30
CA LEU A 594 0.22 -14.57 -23.80
C LEU A 594 0.30 -13.08 -23.45
N ARG A 595 0.42 -12.76 -22.17
CA ARG A 595 0.29 -11.40 -21.64
C ARG A 595 1.60 -10.60 -21.60
N PHE A 596 2.39 -10.72 -22.68
CA PHE A 596 3.34 -9.69 -23.07
C PHE A 596 2.58 -8.66 -23.90
N ASP A 597 2.39 -7.45 -23.36
CA ASP A 597 1.47 -6.46 -23.92
C ASP A 597 2.19 -5.49 -24.87
N THR A 598 3.54 -5.51 -24.94
CA THR A 598 4.34 -4.64 -25.82
C THR A 598 5.61 -5.33 -26.33
N GLU A 599 6.21 -4.79 -27.40
CA GLU A 599 7.52 -5.25 -27.91
C GLU A 599 8.65 -5.11 -26.88
N VAL A 600 8.60 -4.09 -26.03
CA VAL A 600 9.59 -3.87 -24.97
C VAL A 600 9.53 -4.99 -23.92
N GLU A 601 8.33 -5.48 -23.62
CA GLU A 601 8.14 -6.61 -22.72
C GLU A 601 8.68 -7.92 -23.30
N LEU A 602 8.53 -8.13 -24.62
CA LEU A 602 9.16 -9.25 -25.32
C LEU A 602 10.69 -9.15 -25.29
N ALA A 603 11.25 -7.95 -25.44
CA ALA A 603 12.69 -7.72 -25.29
C ALA A 603 13.17 -8.08 -23.88
N TYR A 604 12.42 -7.72 -22.83
CA TYR A 604 12.74 -8.15 -21.47
C TYR A 604 12.73 -9.67 -21.33
N PHE A 605 11.70 -10.34 -21.84
CA PHE A 605 11.60 -11.80 -21.78
C PHE A 605 12.76 -12.50 -22.51
N ASN A 606 13.11 -12.04 -23.71
CA ASN A 606 14.26 -12.54 -24.47
C ASN A 606 15.59 -12.43 -23.72
N HIS A 607 15.71 -11.42 -22.86
CA HIS A 607 16.88 -11.18 -22.02
C HIS A 607 16.83 -11.92 -20.68
N GLY A 608 15.76 -12.65 -20.37
CA GLY A 608 15.54 -13.30 -19.07
C GLY A 608 15.11 -12.34 -17.96
N GLY A 609 14.65 -11.13 -18.32
CA GLY A 609 14.16 -10.10 -17.40
C GLY A 609 14.65 -8.69 -17.73
N ILE A 610 14.06 -7.70 -17.08
CA ILE A 610 14.40 -6.28 -17.26
C ILE A 610 15.81 -5.94 -16.75
N LEU A 611 16.23 -6.52 -15.62
CA LEU A 611 17.55 -6.20 -15.04
C LEU A 611 18.70 -6.73 -15.93
N PRO A 612 18.69 -8.00 -16.41
CA PRO A 612 19.66 -8.45 -17.40
C PRO A 612 19.63 -7.64 -18.71
N TYR A 613 18.46 -7.20 -19.17
CA TYR A 613 18.33 -6.31 -20.34
C TYR A 613 19.10 -4.99 -20.13
N VAL A 614 18.86 -4.31 -19.01
CA VAL A 614 19.52 -3.05 -18.69
C VAL A 614 21.03 -3.21 -18.55
N ILE A 615 21.51 -4.25 -17.85
CA ILE A 615 22.96 -4.45 -17.68
C ILE A 615 23.66 -4.70 -19.01
N ARG A 616 23.10 -5.55 -19.89
CA ARG A 616 23.68 -5.77 -21.23
C ARG A 616 23.76 -4.49 -22.04
N ASN A 617 22.73 -3.64 -21.99
CA ASN A 617 22.73 -2.37 -22.71
C ASN A 617 23.74 -1.37 -22.13
N LEU A 618 23.87 -1.31 -20.81
CA LEU A 618 24.86 -0.44 -20.15
C LEU A 618 26.30 -0.89 -20.43
N ALA A 619 26.55 -2.19 -20.58
CA ALA A 619 27.87 -2.73 -20.89
C ALA A 619 28.27 -2.60 -22.37
N GLN A 620 27.31 -2.27 -23.25
CA GLN A 620 27.53 -2.01 -24.68
C GLN A 620 27.73 -0.53 -25.02
N ASN A 621 27.32 0.37 -24.11
CA ASN A 621 27.59 1.80 -24.18
C ASN A 621 28.93 2.13 -23.51
#